data_AF-A0A9R0W9A0-F1
#
_entry.id   AF-A0A9R0W9A0-F1
#
_cell.length_a   1.000
_cell.length_b   1.000
_cell.length_c   1.000
_cell.angle_alpha   90.00
_cell.angle_beta   90.00
_cell.angle_gamma   90.00
#
_symmetry.space_group_name_H-M   'P 1'
#
loop_
_entity.id
_entity.type
_entity.pdbx_description
1 polymer ?
#
loop_
_entity_poly.entity_id
_entity_poly.type
_entity_poly.pdbx_seq_one_letter_code
_entity_poly.pdbx_strand_id
1 'polypeptide(L)'
;MSVTLSVNDLLACCGFLCGSGCNGGYPISAWRYFRRSGIVTEECDPYFDQTGCQHPGCEPAYPTPKCQRKCKVQNQVWKEKKHFSVNAYRVHSDPHDIMAEVYKNGPVEVAFTVYEDFAHYKSGVYKHITGGVMGGHAVKLIGWGTSDAGEDYWVSC
;
A
#
# COMPACT_ATOMS: atom_id res chain seq x y z
N MET A 1 14.43 -15.91 6.18
CA MET A 1 12.97 -16.08 6.36
C MET A 1 12.31 -14.76 6.01
N SER A 2 11.30 -14.75 5.15
CA SER A 2 10.51 -13.56 4.83
C SER A 2 9.36 -13.40 5.83
N VAL A 3 9.14 -12.19 6.32
CA VAL A 3 8.03 -11.86 7.22
C VAL A 3 6.98 -11.08 6.43
N THR A 4 5.72 -11.50 6.52
CA THR A 4 4.58 -10.77 5.94
C THR A 4 3.89 -9.98 7.04
N LEU A 5 3.80 -8.66 6.88
CA LEU A 5 3.16 -7.76 7.82
C LEU A 5 1.65 -7.72 7.59
N SER A 6 0.90 -7.55 8.69
CA SER A 6 -0.55 -7.46 8.67
C SER A 6 -1.01 -6.13 8.10
N VAL A 7 -1.70 -6.19 6.96
CA VAL A 7 -2.43 -5.04 6.42
C VAL A 7 -3.63 -4.69 7.30
N ASN A 8 -4.23 -5.67 7.98
CA ASN A 8 -5.39 -5.47 8.85
C ASN A 8 -5.05 -4.62 10.07
N ASP A 9 -3.94 -4.90 10.74
CA ASP A 9 -3.47 -4.16 11.91
C ASP A 9 -3.22 -2.70 11.56
N LEU A 10 -2.54 -2.44 10.44
CA LEU A 10 -2.32 -1.07 9.97
C LEU A 10 -3.65 -0.35 9.66
N LEU A 11 -4.51 -0.99 8.87
CA LEU A 11 -5.80 -0.44 8.43
C LEU A 11 -6.74 -0.14 9.60
N ALA A 12 -6.88 -1.08 10.53
CA ALA A 12 -7.84 -1.01 11.62
C ALA A 12 -7.32 -0.21 12.82
N CYS A 13 -6.01 -0.30 13.13
CA CYS A 13 -5.44 0.19 14.38
C CYS A 13 -4.68 1.52 14.27
N CYS A 14 -4.34 2.00 13.07
CA CYS A 14 -3.75 3.34 12.94
C CYS A 14 -4.75 4.45 13.26
N GLY A 15 -6.03 4.24 12.92
CA GLY A 15 -7.10 5.19 13.15
C GLY A 15 -6.89 6.52 12.42
N PHE A 16 -7.35 7.61 13.02
CA PHE A 16 -7.39 8.94 12.40
C PHE A 16 -6.02 9.47 11.92
N LEU A 17 -4.91 8.99 12.51
CA LEU A 17 -3.56 9.36 12.06
C LEU A 17 -3.34 8.98 10.59
N CYS A 18 -3.83 7.82 10.17
CA CYS A 18 -3.70 7.33 8.80
C CYS A 18 -4.87 7.72 7.90
N GLY A 19 -5.92 8.35 8.43
CA GLY A 19 -7.13 8.72 7.69
C GLY A 19 -8.37 7.96 8.16
N SER A 20 -9.16 7.45 7.22
CA SER A 20 -10.51 6.93 7.45
C SER A 20 -10.66 5.43 7.12
N GLY A 21 -9.57 4.68 7.24
CA GLY A 21 -9.54 3.23 7.00
C GLY A 21 -9.94 2.88 5.56
N CYS A 22 -11.00 2.09 5.38
CA CYS A 22 -11.50 1.69 4.06
C CYS A 22 -12.01 2.87 3.20
N ASN A 23 -12.19 4.06 3.78
CA ASN A 23 -12.59 5.27 3.05
C ASN A 23 -11.39 6.14 2.62
N GLY A 24 -10.19 5.56 2.62
CA GLY A 24 -8.97 6.24 2.20
C GLY A 24 -8.06 6.69 3.35
N GLY A 25 -6.80 6.95 3.01
CA GLY A 25 -5.78 7.28 3.98
C GLY A 25 -4.53 7.93 3.40
N TYR A 26 -3.56 8.17 4.28
CA TYR A 26 -2.32 8.90 3.98
C TYR A 26 -1.10 7.97 4.09
N PRO A 27 -0.45 7.59 2.97
CA PRO A 27 0.72 6.70 2.94
C PRO A 27 1.81 7.05 3.95
N ILE A 28 2.23 8.32 3.99
CA ILE A 28 3.29 8.76 4.92
C ILE A 28 2.92 8.57 6.40
N SER A 29 1.63 8.66 6.74
CA SER A 29 1.18 8.43 8.11
C SER A 29 1.22 6.95 8.46
N ALA A 30 0.96 6.06 7.51
CA ALA A 30 1.11 4.62 7.68
C ALA A 30 2.57 4.25 7.99
N TRP A 31 3.56 4.80 7.27
CA TRP A 31 4.97 4.62 7.60
C TRP A 31 5.34 5.18 8.99
N ARG A 32 4.79 6.34 9.36
CA ARG A 32 5.01 6.92 10.69
C ARG A 32 4.38 6.07 11.80
N TYR A 33 3.23 5.47 11.55
CA TYR A 33 2.60 4.50 12.45
C TYR A 33 3.47 3.25 12.57
N PHE A 34 3.95 2.70 11.46
CA PHE A 34 4.83 1.54 11.46
C PHE A 34 6.10 1.79 12.29
N ARG A 35 6.68 2.99 12.19
CA ARG A 35 7.83 3.40 13.02
C ARG A 35 7.50 3.50 14.51
N ARG A 36 6.36 4.10 14.86
CA ARG A 36 6.02 4.48 16.25
C ARG A 36 5.33 3.38 17.04
N SER A 37 4.43 2.65 16.39
CA SER A 37 3.52 1.69 17.02
C SER A 37 3.80 0.26 16.58
N GLY A 38 4.45 0.10 15.43
CA GLY A 38 4.74 -1.20 14.84
C GLY A 38 3.50 -1.88 14.28
N ILE A 39 3.75 -2.90 13.46
CA ILE A 39 2.74 -3.72 12.79
C ILE A 39 3.02 -5.18 13.11
N VAL A 40 1.98 -5.95 13.43
CA VAL A 40 2.10 -7.40 13.66
C VAL A 40 2.20 -8.17 12.34
N THR A 41 2.46 -9.47 12.40
CA THR A 41 2.46 -10.32 11.21
C THR A 41 1.05 -10.63 10.72
N GLU A 42 0.92 -10.97 9.44
CA GLU A 42 -0.32 -11.46 8.84
C GLU A 42 -0.85 -12.72 9.56
N GLU A 43 0.03 -13.56 10.08
CA GLU A 43 -0.35 -14.73 10.90
C GLU A 43 -1.05 -14.33 12.22
N CYS A 44 -0.59 -13.24 12.86
CA CYS A 44 -1.19 -12.74 14.09
C CYS A 44 -2.56 -12.09 13.80
N ASP A 45 -2.65 -11.19 12.82
CA ASP A 45 -3.88 -10.46 12.50
C ASP A 45 -4.16 -10.51 10.99
N PRO A 46 -4.76 -11.60 10.49
CA PRO A 46 -5.03 -11.77 9.07
C PRO A 46 -5.98 -10.72 8.51
N TYR A 47 -5.89 -10.46 7.21
CA TYR A 47 -6.82 -9.57 6.51
C TYR A 47 -8.27 -10.03 6.69
N PHE A 48 -9.16 -9.09 7.00
CA PHE A 48 -10.53 -9.40 7.38
C PHE A 48 -11.36 -9.95 6.23
N ASP A 49 -11.04 -9.59 4.98
CA ASP A 49 -11.69 -10.10 3.78
C ASP A 49 -10.82 -11.15 3.10
N GLN A 50 -11.30 -12.40 3.10
CA GLN A 50 -10.62 -13.55 2.51
C GLN A 50 -11.16 -13.92 1.13
N THR A 51 -12.29 -13.35 0.73
CA THR A 51 -12.95 -13.64 -0.55
C THR A 51 -12.47 -12.70 -1.63
N GLY A 52 -12.24 -11.43 -1.26
CA GLY A 52 -11.94 -10.37 -2.21
C GLY A 52 -13.16 -10.04 -3.08
N CYS A 53 -12.95 -9.12 -4.01
CA CYS A 53 -13.94 -8.73 -4.99
C CYS A 53 -13.27 -8.48 -6.35
N GLN A 54 -14.04 -8.61 -7.43
CA GLN A 54 -13.57 -8.29 -8.78
C GLN A 54 -14.46 -7.21 -9.38
N HIS A 55 -13.86 -6.27 -10.11
CA HIS A 55 -14.63 -5.25 -10.82
C HIS A 55 -15.28 -5.84 -12.09
N PRO A 56 -16.56 -5.51 -12.37
CA PRO A 56 -17.47 -4.69 -11.54
C PRO A 56 -18.12 -5.53 -10.42
N GLY A 57 -18.08 -5.06 -9.15
CA GLY A 57 -18.68 -5.82 -8.04
C GLY A 57 -18.17 -5.56 -6.61
N CYS A 58 -17.32 -4.57 -6.40
CA CYS A 58 -16.77 -4.24 -5.07
C CYS A 58 -17.61 -3.23 -4.27
N GLU A 59 -18.87 -2.99 -4.68
CA GLU A 59 -19.75 -2.02 -4.03
C GLU A 59 -20.87 -2.72 -3.23
N PRO A 60 -21.20 -2.22 -2.03
CA PRO A 60 -20.56 -1.10 -1.33
C PRO A 60 -19.20 -1.49 -0.72
N ALA A 61 -18.34 -0.49 -0.52
CA ALA A 61 -17.07 -0.70 0.19
C ALA A 61 -17.32 -1.24 1.61
N TYR A 62 -16.42 -2.12 2.07
CA TYR A 62 -16.51 -2.67 3.43
C TYR A 62 -16.31 -1.58 4.49
N PRO A 63 -17.07 -1.60 5.60
CA PRO A 63 -16.76 -0.75 6.73
C PRO A 63 -15.40 -1.13 7.32
N THR A 64 -14.63 -0.14 7.77
CA THR A 64 -13.34 -0.39 8.42
C THR A 64 -13.53 -1.31 9.63
N PRO A 65 -12.83 -2.45 9.71
CA PRO A 65 -12.95 -3.35 10.84
C PRO A 65 -12.48 -2.69 12.14
N LYS A 66 -13.02 -3.14 13.28
CA LYS A 66 -12.55 -2.68 14.59
C LYS A 66 -11.16 -3.26 14.89
N CYS A 67 -10.27 -2.41 15.38
CA CYS A 67 -8.96 -2.84 15.89
C CYS A 67 -9.11 -3.79 17.08
N GLN A 68 -8.75 -5.07 16.92
CA GLN A 68 -8.92 -6.10 17.96
C GLN A 68 -7.73 -6.19 18.93
N ARG A 69 -6.54 -5.69 18.55
CA ARG A 69 -5.29 -5.74 19.34
C ARG A 69 -5.01 -7.11 19.97
N LYS A 70 -5.31 -8.18 19.25
CA LYS A 70 -5.17 -9.56 19.70
C LYS A 70 -4.81 -10.43 18.51
N CYS A 71 -3.83 -11.33 18.68
CA CYS A 71 -3.53 -12.31 17.65
C CYS A 71 -4.64 -13.38 17.59
N LYS A 72 -4.96 -13.84 16.38
CA LYS A 72 -5.81 -15.02 16.16
C LYS A 72 -5.15 -16.28 16.68
N VAL A 73 -3.82 -16.37 16.56
CA VAL A 73 -3.03 -17.47 17.13
C VAL A 73 -2.97 -17.33 18.65
N GLN A 74 -3.48 -18.34 19.36
CA GLN A 74 -3.69 -18.30 20.82
C GLN A 74 -2.39 -18.12 21.63
N ASN A 75 -1.26 -18.58 21.10
CA ASN A 75 0.04 -18.53 21.78
C ASN A 75 0.86 -17.27 21.47
N GLN A 76 0.29 -16.29 20.76
CA GLN A 76 0.99 -15.07 20.38
C GLN A 76 0.40 -13.84 21.09
N VAL A 77 1.27 -13.04 21.70
CA VAL A 77 0.90 -11.77 22.34
C VAL A 77 1.06 -10.65 21.32
N TRP A 78 -0.04 -9.95 20.99
CA TRP A 78 -0.07 -8.90 19.96
C TRP A 78 1.01 -7.82 20.14
N LYS A 79 1.27 -7.40 21.39
CA LYS A 79 2.29 -6.38 21.69
C LYS A 79 3.72 -6.86 21.43
N GLU A 80 3.99 -8.15 21.62
CA GLU A 80 5.33 -8.73 21.48
C GLU A 80 5.67 -9.12 20.04
N LYS A 81 4.64 -9.27 19.19
CA LYS A 81 4.79 -9.59 17.76
C LYS A 81 4.84 -8.36 16.86
N LYS A 82 5.07 -7.18 17.43
CA LYS A 82 5.20 -5.93 16.67
C LYS A 82 6.56 -5.85 15.99
N HIS A 83 6.54 -5.59 14.69
CA HIS A 83 7.70 -5.18 13.91
C HIS A 83 7.65 -3.67 13.72
N PHE A 84 8.82 -3.03 13.67
CA PHE A 84 8.93 -1.58 13.57
C PHE A 84 9.82 -1.21 12.40
N SER A 85 9.46 -0.16 11.66
CA SER A 85 10.42 0.47 10.76
C SER A 85 11.44 1.29 11.55
N VAL A 86 12.66 1.39 11.02
CA VAL A 86 13.69 2.25 11.60
C VAL A 86 13.38 3.72 11.32
N ASN A 87 12.87 4.03 10.14
CA ASN A 87 12.56 5.39 9.73
C ASN A 87 11.28 5.48 8.87
N ALA A 88 10.83 6.72 8.64
CA ALA A 88 9.73 7.07 7.76
C ALA A 88 10.00 8.47 7.18
N TYR A 89 10.31 8.53 5.88
CA TYR A 89 10.64 9.76 5.16
C TYR A 89 9.98 9.77 3.78
N ARG A 90 10.02 10.93 3.13
CA ARG A 90 9.60 11.08 1.75
C ARG A 90 10.83 11.15 0.87
N VAL A 91 10.76 10.51 -0.29
CA VAL A 91 11.71 10.71 -1.37
C VAL A 91 11.26 11.93 -2.17
N HIS A 92 12.21 12.70 -2.69
CA HIS A 92 11.89 13.77 -3.62
C HIS A 92 11.25 13.20 -4.89
N SER A 93 10.43 13.99 -5.56
CA SER A 93 9.70 13.57 -6.76
C SER A 93 10.56 13.51 -8.01
N ASP A 94 11.87 13.77 -7.90
CA ASP A 94 12.81 13.62 -9.01
C ASP A 94 12.96 12.13 -9.35
N PRO A 95 12.83 11.72 -10.64
CA PRO A 95 12.97 10.33 -11.04
C PRO A 95 14.28 9.69 -10.60
N HIS A 96 15.41 10.41 -10.65
CA HIS A 96 16.70 9.86 -10.25
C HIS A 96 16.78 9.61 -8.75
N ASP A 97 16.16 10.45 -7.92
CA ASP A 97 16.08 10.23 -6.48
C ASP A 97 15.24 8.98 -6.16
N ILE A 98 14.13 8.77 -6.86
CA ILE A 98 13.27 7.59 -6.70
C ILE A 98 14.00 6.33 -7.18
N MET A 99 14.65 6.38 -8.34
CA MET A 99 15.48 5.27 -8.86
C MET A 99 16.60 4.91 -7.88
N ALA A 100 17.28 5.92 -7.34
CA ALA A 100 18.36 5.72 -6.38
C ALA A 100 17.84 5.09 -5.07
N GLU A 101 16.67 5.50 -4.59
CA GLU A 101 16.05 4.91 -3.41
C GLU A 101 15.68 3.44 -3.66
N VAL A 102 15.00 3.15 -4.77
CA VAL A 102 14.59 1.79 -5.12
C VAL A 102 15.80 0.87 -5.31
N TYR A 103 16.87 1.38 -5.94
CA TYR A 103 18.12 0.64 -6.12
C TYR A 103 18.81 0.30 -4.80
N LYS A 104 18.91 1.27 -3.88
CA LYS A 104 19.69 1.14 -2.64
C LYS A 104 18.92 0.44 -1.53
N ASN A 105 17.64 0.75 -1.39
CA ASN A 105 16.83 0.39 -0.23
C ASN A 105 15.65 -0.54 -0.56
N GLY A 106 15.42 -0.82 -1.84
CA GLY A 106 14.34 -1.68 -2.31
C GLY A 106 13.02 -0.93 -2.57
N PRO A 107 11.91 -1.67 -2.75
CA PRO A 107 10.64 -1.07 -3.17
C PRO A 107 10.15 0.08 -2.30
N VAL A 108 9.53 1.08 -2.94
CA VAL A 108 8.95 2.25 -2.27
C VAL A 108 7.45 2.33 -2.51
N GLU A 109 6.73 3.03 -1.65
CA GLU A 109 5.31 3.34 -1.86
C GLU A 109 5.17 4.68 -2.59
N VAL A 110 4.37 4.70 -3.65
CA VAL A 110 4.03 5.90 -4.42
C VAL A 110 2.52 6.03 -4.55
N ALA A 111 2.02 7.23 -4.80
CA ALA A 111 0.62 7.46 -5.10
C ALA A 111 0.46 8.21 -6.42
N PHE A 112 -0.58 7.88 -7.19
CA PHE A 112 -0.91 8.52 -8.45
C PHE A 112 -2.41 8.73 -8.59
N THR A 113 -2.79 9.64 -9.48
CA THR A 113 -4.19 9.88 -9.81
C THR A 113 -4.68 8.81 -10.77
N VAL A 114 -5.76 8.13 -10.41
CA VAL A 114 -6.45 7.15 -11.25
C VAL A 114 -7.52 7.87 -12.07
N TYR A 115 -7.57 7.54 -13.35
CA TYR A 115 -8.55 8.02 -14.31
C TYR A 115 -9.39 6.85 -14.82
N GLU A 116 -10.55 7.13 -15.41
CA GLU A 116 -11.49 6.10 -15.89
C GLU A 116 -10.85 5.13 -16.90
N ASP A 117 -9.97 5.62 -17.77
CA ASP A 117 -9.26 4.79 -18.76
C ASP A 117 -8.27 3.80 -18.13
N PHE A 118 -7.75 4.07 -16.93
CA PHE A 118 -6.87 3.15 -16.21
C PHE A 118 -7.55 1.80 -15.89
N ALA A 119 -8.86 1.80 -15.63
CA ALA A 119 -9.60 0.56 -15.34
C ALA A 119 -9.59 -0.44 -16.52
N HIS A 120 -9.34 0.06 -17.73
CA HIS A 120 -9.28 -0.73 -18.96
C HIS A 120 -7.84 -1.09 -19.37
N TYR A 121 -6.82 -0.60 -18.65
CA TYR A 121 -5.43 -0.94 -18.91
C TYR A 121 -5.17 -2.45 -18.76
N LYS A 122 -4.42 -3.03 -19.70
CA LYS A 122 -4.09 -4.47 -19.72
C LYS A 122 -2.60 -4.75 -19.86
N SER A 123 -1.90 -3.96 -20.67
CA SER A 123 -0.49 -4.17 -21.00
C SER A 123 0.12 -2.91 -21.62
N GLY A 124 1.45 -2.84 -21.64
CA GLY A 124 2.21 -1.75 -22.24
C GLY A 124 2.71 -0.76 -21.18
N VAL A 125 2.77 0.51 -21.54
CA VAL A 125 3.03 1.60 -20.59
C VAL A 125 1.76 2.43 -20.50
N TYR A 126 1.17 2.50 -19.31
CA TYR A 126 -0.03 3.30 -19.10
C TYR A 126 0.30 4.79 -19.20
N LYS A 127 -0.49 5.49 -20.01
CA LYS A 127 -0.59 6.94 -20.07
C LYS A 127 -2.07 7.30 -20.10
N HIS A 128 -2.44 8.29 -19.32
CA HIS A 128 -3.80 8.82 -19.38
C HIS A 128 -4.04 9.49 -20.75
N ILE A 129 -5.17 9.17 -21.37
CA ILE A 129 -5.60 9.74 -22.67
C ILE A 129 -7.01 10.33 -22.55
N THR A 130 -7.92 9.66 -21.83
CA THR A 130 -9.35 10.03 -21.79
C THR A 130 -10.00 9.72 -20.44
N GLY A 131 -11.13 10.37 -20.15
CA GLY A 131 -11.93 10.08 -18.96
C GLY A 131 -11.63 10.97 -17.77
N GLY A 132 -12.54 10.97 -16.81
CA GLY A 132 -12.48 11.79 -15.60
C GLY A 132 -11.52 11.24 -14.54
N VAL A 133 -11.22 12.08 -13.55
CA VAL A 133 -10.49 11.67 -12.33
C VAL A 133 -11.42 10.81 -11.48
N MET A 134 -10.96 9.60 -11.12
CA MET A 134 -11.67 8.71 -10.20
C MET A 134 -11.18 8.86 -8.75
N GLY A 135 -9.91 9.25 -8.54
CA GLY A 135 -9.34 9.43 -7.21
C GLY A 135 -7.82 9.24 -7.19
N GLY A 136 -7.26 9.10 -5.98
CA GLY A 136 -5.86 8.75 -5.78
C GLY A 136 -5.70 7.28 -5.39
N HIS A 137 -4.62 6.64 -5.82
CA HIS A 137 -4.30 5.26 -5.48
C HIS A 137 -2.82 5.12 -5.10
N ALA A 138 -2.53 4.38 -4.03
CA ALA A 138 -1.19 4.09 -3.57
C ALA A 138 -0.76 2.69 -4.03
N VAL A 139 0.46 2.56 -4.54
CA VAL A 139 1.02 1.31 -5.09
C VAL A 139 2.46 1.12 -4.67
N LYS A 140 2.95 -0.11 -4.75
CA LYS A 140 4.35 -0.43 -4.49
C LYS A 140 5.14 -0.33 -5.79
N LEU A 141 6.06 0.62 -5.85
CA LEU A 141 7.00 0.79 -6.94
C LEU A 141 8.21 -0.12 -6.71
N ILE A 142 8.50 -1.00 -7.67
CA ILE A 142 9.56 -2.02 -7.56
C ILE A 142 10.69 -1.84 -8.57
N GLY A 143 10.54 -0.95 -9.55
CA GLY A 143 11.58 -0.74 -10.57
C GLY A 143 11.15 0.24 -11.66
N TRP A 144 11.97 0.31 -12.70
CA TRP A 144 11.77 1.14 -13.88
C TRP A 144 12.41 0.46 -15.10
N GLY A 145 12.16 0.99 -16.29
CA GLY A 145 12.80 0.55 -17.51
C GLY A 145 12.50 1.49 -18.68
N THR A 146 13.01 1.13 -19.85
CA THR A 146 12.75 1.80 -21.11
C THR A 146 12.24 0.75 -22.08
N SER A 147 11.11 1.02 -22.74
CA SER A 147 10.53 0.10 -23.72
C SER A 147 11.38 0.05 -24.99
N ASP A 148 11.13 -0.94 -25.86
CA ASP A 148 11.79 -1.04 -27.16
C ASP A 148 11.54 0.20 -28.05
N ALA A 149 10.45 0.92 -27.81
CA ALA A 149 10.11 2.17 -28.49
C ALA A 149 10.82 3.41 -27.91
N GLY A 150 11.67 3.24 -26.89
CA GLY A 150 12.40 4.32 -26.22
C GLY A 150 11.56 5.08 -25.18
N GLU A 151 10.45 4.51 -24.71
CA GLU A 151 9.60 5.13 -23.70
C GLU A 151 9.97 4.65 -22.29
N ASP A 152 10.32 5.58 -21.41
CA ASP A 152 10.61 5.31 -20.00
C ASP A 152 9.34 5.02 -19.19
N TYR A 153 9.43 4.04 -18.29
CA TYR A 153 8.31 3.61 -17.47
C TYR A 153 8.72 3.15 -16.07
N TRP A 154 7.74 3.16 -15.17
CA TRP A 154 7.82 2.62 -13.83
C TRP A 154 7.16 1.24 -13.76
N VAL A 155 7.73 0.34 -12.93
CA VAL A 155 7.17 -0.98 -12.65
C VAL A 155 6.57 -0.97 -11.25
N SER A 156 5.27 -1.15 -11.15
CA SER A 156 4.53 -1.22 -9.88
C SER A 156 3.68 -2.48 -9.77
N CYS A 157 3.35 -2.86 -8.54
CA CYS A 157 2.44 -3.96 -8.21
C CYS A 157 1.62 -3.66 -6.96
#